data_AF-A0A2L0HRD0-F1
#
_entry.id   AF-A0A2L0HRD0-F1
#
_cell.length_a   1.000
_cell.length_b   1.000
_cell.length_c   1.000
_cell.angle_alpha   90.00
_cell.angle_beta   90.00
_cell.angle_gamma   90.00
#
_symmetry.space_group_name_H-M   'P 1'
#
loop_
_entity.id
_entity.type
_entity.pdbx_description
1 polymer ?
#
loop_
_entity_poly.entity_id
_entity_poly.type
_entity_poly.pdbx_seq_one_letter_code
_entity_poly.pdbx_strand_id
1 'polypeptide(L)'
;MKRIIIAVCIGLIFLIACEQKKTEPEFITPRDQYGARYSVGDLGGRPVNLGREAPWVEYEDNTGFVTGKKYKRQTRTYQSKIQAFGFDMRYTDGLVLVVYYKASPYSEKQYNAEINLPDNHWVRVSVYAGQSYNGDLTTRLINSTLETRIESKQNLKEFNYMNIYLPTSDFEYGLQKYVPHPEWVDENTRLMRKNISTPKSLYDIDDLYVQKDSKGKVLTLIKCEHSEYPLARICEQEFVLEPEMKVRISAVFQSVHLQDWKVIQQQAKKVVQGFIVEPKNFNGV
;
A
#
# COMPACT_ATOMS: atom_id res chain seq x y z
N MET A 1 32.91 57.79 -68.33
CA MET A 1 32.14 58.67 -67.41
C MET A 1 30.82 57.98 -67.05
N LYS A 2 30.36 58.21 -65.81
CA LYS A 2 29.13 57.71 -65.15
C LYS A 2 29.21 56.30 -64.55
N ARG A 3 29.66 56.30 -63.28
CA ARG A 3 29.36 55.31 -62.25
C ARG A 3 27.85 55.33 -61.97
N ILE A 4 27.22 54.17 -61.87
CA ILE A 4 25.92 53.99 -61.22
C ILE A 4 26.12 52.97 -60.12
N ILE A 5 26.06 53.45 -58.88
CA ILE A 5 26.11 52.65 -57.66
C ILE A 5 24.66 52.22 -57.39
N ILE A 6 24.38 50.92 -57.51
CA ILE A 6 23.10 50.35 -57.08
C ILE A 6 23.27 49.94 -55.62
N ALA A 7 22.68 50.72 -54.72
CA ALA A 7 22.61 50.41 -53.30
C ALA A 7 21.65 49.23 -53.07
N VAL A 8 22.17 48.11 -52.61
CA VAL A 8 21.37 46.96 -52.16
C VAL A 8 20.93 47.23 -50.72
N CYS A 9 19.66 47.60 -50.55
CA CYS A 9 19.03 47.64 -49.23
C CYS A 9 18.73 46.20 -48.78
N ILE A 10 19.58 45.64 -47.92
CA ILE A 10 19.28 44.41 -47.17
C ILE A 10 18.33 44.80 -46.04
N GLY A 11 17.03 44.67 -46.26
CA GLY A 11 16.04 44.74 -45.21
C GLY A 11 16.19 43.52 -44.29
N LEU A 12 16.68 43.73 -43.07
CA LEU A 12 16.58 42.75 -42.00
C LEU A 12 15.10 42.53 -41.66
N ILE A 13 14.54 41.42 -42.15
CA ILE A 13 13.28 40.89 -41.63
C ILE A 13 13.61 40.26 -40.27
N PHE A 14 13.42 41.03 -39.20
CA PHE A 14 13.31 40.45 -37.85
C PHE A 14 12.03 39.62 -37.82
N LEU A 15 12.15 38.31 -38.07
CA LEU A 15 11.14 37.35 -37.65
C LEU A 15 11.15 37.34 -36.12
N ILE A 16 10.32 38.21 -35.53
CA ILE A 16 9.88 38.04 -34.16
C ILE A 16 9.04 36.77 -34.18
N ALA A 17 9.67 35.63 -33.92
CA ALA A 17 8.97 34.43 -33.53
C ALA A 17 8.24 34.78 -32.23
N CYS A 18 6.97 35.16 -32.36
CA CYS A 18 6.03 35.15 -31.25
C CYS A 18 5.95 33.69 -30.82
N GLU A 19 6.76 33.32 -29.84
CA GLU A 19 6.65 32.06 -29.14
C GLU A 19 5.30 32.11 -28.41
N GLN A 20 4.24 31.72 -29.12
CA GLN A 20 2.95 31.47 -28.51
C GLN A 20 3.20 30.38 -27.48
N LYS A 21 3.31 30.81 -26.23
CA LYS A 21 3.33 29.95 -25.05
C LYS A 21 2.06 29.12 -25.12
N LYS A 22 2.14 27.92 -25.73
CA LYS A 22 1.05 26.95 -25.77
C LYS A 22 0.72 26.71 -24.31
N THR A 23 -0.38 27.30 -23.87
CA THR A 23 -0.91 27.05 -22.54
C THR A 23 -1.47 25.65 -22.66
N GLU A 24 -0.74 24.65 -22.18
CA GLU A 24 -1.27 23.30 -22.12
C GLU A 24 -2.64 23.36 -21.43
N PRO A 25 -3.67 22.70 -21.97
CA PRO A 25 -4.99 22.72 -21.37
C PRO A 25 -4.88 22.23 -19.92
N GLU A 26 -5.45 23.00 -19.00
CA GLU A 26 -5.44 22.65 -17.58
C GLU A 26 -6.13 21.29 -17.38
N PHE A 27 -5.46 20.36 -16.71
CA PHE A 27 -6.04 19.05 -16.44
C PHE A 27 -7.28 19.17 -15.56
N ILE A 28 -8.42 18.74 -16.08
CA ILE A 28 -9.69 18.73 -15.34
C ILE A 28 -9.80 17.41 -14.59
N THR A 29 -9.71 17.46 -13.26
CA THR A 29 -9.89 16.27 -12.42
C THR A 29 -11.30 15.71 -12.55
N PRO A 30 -11.48 14.44 -12.95
CA PRO A 30 -12.79 13.80 -13.01
C PRO A 30 -13.45 13.77 -11.62
N ARG A 31 -14.78 13.62 -11.62
CA ARG A 31 -15.59 13.61 -10.39
C ARG A 31 -16.25 12.25 -10.20
N ASP A 32 -16.35 11.86 -8.93
CA ASP A 32 -17.09 10.67 -8.51
C ASP A 32 -18.60 10.87 -8.67
N GLN A 33 -19.35 9.78 -8.44
CA GLN A 33 -20.82 9.75 -8.48
C GLN A 33 -21.51 10.74 -7.51
N TYR A 34 -20.78 11.29 -6.55
CA TYR A 34 -21.28 12.30 -5.61
C TYR A 34 -20.89 13.74 -6.01
N GLY A 35 -20.22 13.90 -7.15
CA GLY A 35 -19.69 15.15 -7.67
C GLY A 35 -18.42 15.62 -6.98
N ALA A 36 -17.78 14.81 -6.14
CA ALA A 36 -16.51 15.16 -5.51
C ALA A 36 -15.35 14.80 -6.45
N ARG A 37 -14.25 15.55 -6.43
CA ARG A 37 -13.09 15.24 -7.28
C ARG A 37 -12.44 13.93 -6.82
N TYR A 38 -12.07 13.08 -7.76
CA TYR A 38 -11.20 11.94 -7.52
C TYR A 38 -9.81 12.41 -7.09
N SER A 39 -9.13 11.59 -6.29
CA SER A 39 -7.67 11.64 -6.22
C SER A 39 -7.14 10.83 -7.40
N VAL A 40 -6.56 11.50 -8.40
CA VAL A 40 -6.02 10.85 -9.60
C VAL A 40 -4.52 10.69 -9.51
N GLY A 41 -3.97 9.68 -10.18
CA GLY A 41 -2.53 9.47 -10.20
C GLY A 41 -2.11 8.19 -10.91
N ASP A 42 -0.81 7.94 -10.88
CA ASP A 42 -0.18 6.67 -11.25
C ASP A 42 0.01 5.85 -9.97
N LEU A 43 -0.64 4.69 -9.93
CA LEU A 43 -0.51 3.68 -8.89
C LEU A 43 0.23 2.48 -9.48
N GLY A 44 1.51 2.33 -9.15
CA GLY A 44 2.30 1.17 -9.55
C GLY A 44 2.37 0.94 -11.07
N GLY A 45 2.34 2.02 -11.86
CA GLY A 45 2.38 1.99 -13.32
C GLY A 45 1.01 1.99 -14.01
N ARG A 46 -0.10 2.12 -13.25
CA ARG A 46 -1.45 2.26 -13.82
C ARG A 46 -2.09 3.59 -13.41
N PRO A 47 -2.77 4.26 -14.34
CA PRO A 47 -3.55 5.44 -14.00
C PRO A 47 -4.82 5.05 -13.25
N VAL A 48 -5.14 5.77 -12.17
CA VAL A 48 -6.27 5.46 -11.29
C VAL A 48 -7.12 6.68 -10.96
N ASN A 49 -8.40 6.43 -10.66
CA ASN A 49 -9.35 7.36 -10.05
C ASN A 49 -9.74 6.83 -8.67
N LEU A 50 -9.24 7.44 -7.59
CA LEU A 50 -9.54 7.05 -6.21
C LEU A 50 -10.64 7.95 -5.64
N GLY A 51 -11.82 7.36 -5.41
CA GLY A 51 -13.00 8.06 -4.92
C GLY A 51 -13.07 8.16 -3.41
N ARG A 52 -14.29 8.19 -2.87
CA ARG A 52 -14.53 8.29 -1.42
C ARG A 52 -14.28 6.99 -0.67
N GLU A 53 -14.30 5.89 -1.41
CA GLU A 53 -13.95 4.55 -1.00
C GLU A 53 -12.45 4.35 -0.72
N ALA A 54 -11.59 5.27 -1.16
CA ALA A 54 -10.13 5.22 -0.98
C ALA A 54 -9.62 6.51 -0.30
N PRO A 55 -9.91 6.72 1.00
CA PRO A 55 -9.45 7.89 1.73
C PRO A 55 -7.92 7.94 1.91
N TRP A 56 -7.44 9.10 2.37
CA TRP A 56 -6.05 9.33 2.80
C TRP A 56 -4.98 9.05 1.73
N VAL A 57 -5.25 9.45 0.49
CA VAL A 57 -4.29 9.30 -0.62
C VAL A 57 -3.06 10.17 -0.40
N GLU A 58 -1.89 9.53 -0.45
CA GLU A 58 -0.58 10.14 -0.37
C GLU A 58 0.15 10.06 -1.71
N TYR A 59 0.81 11.15 -2.08
CA TYR A 59 1.62 11.26 -3.28
C TYR A 59 3.10 11.38 -2.89
N GLU A 60 4.02 10.87 -3.72
CA GLU A 60 5.47 10.86 -3.42
C GLU A 60 6.07 12.27 -3.20
N ASP A 61 5.52 13.28 -3.87
CA ASP A 61 5.97 14.68 -3.76
C ASP A 61 5.36 15.41 -2.55
N ASN A 62 4.51 14.74 -1.78
CA ASN A 62 3.89 15.30 -0.59
C ASN A 62 4.78 15.05 0.62
N THR A 63 5.86 15.83 0.73
CA THR A 63 6.68 15.83 1.94
C THR A 63 5.87 16.43 3.10
N GLY A 64 5.54 15.60 4.09
CA GLY A 64 4.81 16.02 5.29
C GLY A 64 5.51 17.19 6.02
N PHE A 65 4.69 18.01 6.69
CA PHE A 65 5.04 19.22 7.45
C PHE A 65 5.92 20.25 6.72
N VAL A 66 5.28 21.07 5.89
CA VAL A 66 5.86 22.36 5.48
C VAL A 66 5.65 23.37 6.61
N THR A 67 6.65 23.53 7.47
CA THR A 67 6.68 24.65 8.42
C THR A 67 6.94 25.95 7.65
N GLY A 68 6.05 26.93 7.80
CA GLY A 68 6.29 28.32 7.38
C GLY A 68 5.94 28.75 5.94
N LYS A 69 5.65 27.83 5.01
CA LYS A 69 5.11 28.18 3.68
C LYS A 69 3.72 27.60 3.48
N LYS A 70 2.77 28.42 3.01
CA LYS A 70 1.45 27.93 2.54
C LYS A 70 1.72 26.88 1.46
N TYR A 71 1.48 25.61 1.79
CA TYR A 71 1.62 24.51 0.83
C TYR A 71 0.67 24.79 -0.34
N LYS A 72 1.25 25.05 -1.52
CA LYS A 72 0.47 25.17 -2.75
C LYS A 72 0.25 23.75 -3.26
N ARG A 73 -0.94 23.23 -3.03
CA ARG A 73 -1.35 21.92 -3.54
C ARG A 73 -1.16 21.92 -5.06
N GLN A 74 -0.30 21.02 -5.54
CA GLN A 74 -0.10 20.83 -6.97
C GLN A 74 -1.36 20.23 -7.59
N THR A 75 -1.66 20.62 -8.82
CA THR A 75 -2.70 19.96 -9.62
C THR A 75 -2.25 18.53 -9.87
N ARG A 76 -3.07 17.56 -9.46
CA ARG A 76 -2.80 16.14 -9.65
C ARG A 76 -3.29 15.70 -11.01
N THR A 77 -2.47 14.92 -11.71
CA THR A 77 -2.77 14.31 -13.01
C THR A 77 -2.49 12.82 -12.93
N TYR A 78 -2.76 12.06 -14.00
CA TYR A 78 -2.41 10.64 -14.06
C TYR A 78 -0.90 10.35 -14.04
N GLN A 79 -0.03 11.37 -14.12
CA GLN A 79 1.41 11.23 -13.95
C GLN A 79 1.85 11.40 -12.48
N SER A 80 0.98 11.93 -11.61
CA SER A 80 1.27 12.12 -10.19
C SER A 80 1.40 10.77 -9.49
N LYS A 81 2.58 10.44 -8.97
CA LYS A 81 2.87 9.16 -8.33
C LYS A 81 2.18 9.05 -6.97
N ILE A 82 1.29 8.08 -6.83
CA ILE A 82 0.64 7.74 -5.56
C ILE A 82 1.56 6.76 -4.83
N GLN A 83 1.86 7.04 -3.56
CA GLN A 83 2.68 6.17 -2.72
C GLN A 83 1.85 5.30 -1.78
N ALA A 84 0.73 5.81 -1.28
CA ALA A 84 -0.10 5.08 -0.34
C ALA A 84 -1.55 5.57 -0.30
N PHE A 85 -2.46 4.68 0.08
CA PHE A 85 -3.82 4.99 0.55
C PHE A 85 -4.35 3.77 1.32
N GLY A 86 -5.53 3.91 1.94
CA GLY A 86 -6.18 2.78 2.61
C GLY A 86 -7.70 2.80 2.43
N PHE A 87 -8.32 1.67 2.72
CA PHE A 87 -9.76 1.50 2.75
C PHE A 87 -10.15 0.32 3.64
N ASP A 88 -11.38 0.28 4.11
CA ASP A 88 -11.94 -0.87 4.81
C ASP A 88 -12.95 -1.57 3.89
N MET A 89 -12.95 -2.90 3.86
CA MET A 89 -13.91 -3.68 3.08
C MET A 89 -14.39 -4.91 3.85
N ARG A 90 -15.61 -5.34 3.59
CA ARG A 90 -16.10 -6.65 4.03
C ARG A 90 -15.72 -7.70 3.00
N TYR A 91 -14.88 -8.67 3.38
CA TYR A 91 -14.29 -9.58 2.39
C TYR A 91 -15.29 -10.60 1.81
N THR A 92 -16.40 -10.88 2.51
CA THR A 92 -17.38 -11.89 2.12
C THR A 92 -18.20 -11.50 0.89
N ASP A 93 -18.43 -10.20 0.68
CA ASP A 93 -19.21 -9.67 -0.44
C ASP A 93 -18.55 -8.51 -1.19
N GLY A 94 -17.44 -7.98 -0.66
CA GLY A 94 -16.71 -6.88 -1.26
C GLY A 94 -17.28 -5.49 -0.97
N LEU A 95 -18.17 -5.37 0.01
CA LEU A 95 -18.71 -4.07 0.42
C LEU A 95 -17.57 -3.18 0.94
N VAL A 96 -17.29 -2.07 0.25
CA VAL A 96 -16.28 -1.09 0.68
C VAL A 96 -16.93 -0.04 1.57
N LEU A 97 -16.26 0.32 2.67
CA LEU A 97 -16.70 1.38 3.55
C LEU A 97 -16.56 2.74 2.86
N VAL A 98 -17.69 3.45 2.74
CA VAL A 98 -17.72 4.84 2.28
C VAL A 98 -18.35 5.70 3.38
N VAL A 99 -17.53 6.56 3.98
CA VAL A 99 -17.98 7.56 4.96
C VAL A 99 -18.00 8.93 4.29
N TYR A 100 -19.16 9.30 3.72
CA TYR A 100 -19.32 10.58 3.02
C TYR A 100 -20.77 11.06 3.09
N TYR A 101 -20.99 12.34 3.39
CA TYR A 101 -22.31 12.89 3.66
C TYR A 101 -23.33 12.79 2.50
N LYS A 102 -22.87 12.61 1.25
CA LYS A 102 -23.75 12.38 0.08
C LYS A 102 -23.86 10.90 -0.30
N ALA A 103 -23.07 10.03 0.30
CA ALA A 103 -23.14 8.60 0.05
C ALA A 103 -24.34 7.97 0.78
N SER A 104 -24.79 6.83 0.28
CA SER A 104 -25.73 6.00 1.04
C SER A 104 -25.08 5.62 2.38
N PRO A 105 -25.77 5.76 3.52
CA PRO A 105 -25.22 5.38 4.82
C PRO A 105 -25.15 3.85 5.01
N TYR A 106 -25.51 3.05 4.00
CA TYR A 106 -25.59 1.60 4.10
C TYR A 106 -24.27 0.96 4.56
N SER A 107 -23.15 1.24 3.87
CA SER A 107 -21.85 0.64 4.22
C SER A 107 -21.39 1.04 5.63
N GLU A 108 -21.59 2.30 6.00
CA GLU A 108 -21.24 2.82 7.33
C GLU A 108 -22.07 2.17 8.44
N LYS A 109 -23.39 1.97 8.21
CA LYS A 109 -24.26 1.27 9.16
C LYS A 109 -23.85 -0.19 9.34
N GLN A 110 -23.52 -0.90 8.26
CA GLN A 110 -23.05 -2.28 8.33
C GLN A 110 -21.71 -2.35 9.09
N TYR A 111 -20.75 -1.49 8.76
CA TYR A 111 -19.47 -1.41 9.45
C TYR A 111 -19.63 -1.18 10.95
N ASN A 112 -20.39 -0.17 11.36
CA ASN A 112 -20.58 0.16 12.77
C ASN A 112 -21.31 -0.93 13.56
N ALA A 113 -22.18 -1.70 12.91
CA ALA A 113 -22.89 -2.83 13.53
C ALA A 113 -21.99 -4.06 13.72
N GLU A 114 -21.00 -4.25 12.83
CA GLU A 114 -20.25 -5.51 12.72
C GLU A 114 -18.82 -5.42 13.25
N ILE A 115 -18.13 -4.27 13.14
CA ILE A 115 -16.68 -4.15 13.38
C ILE A 115 -16.21 -4.59 14.78
N ASN A 116 -17.09 -4.50 15.78
CA ASN A 116 -16.78 -4.89 17.16
C ASN A 116 -17.17 -6.34 17.48
N LEU A 117 -17.66 -7.11 16.50
CA LEU A 117 -17.94 -8.52 16.68
C LEU A 117 -16.63 -9.33 16.74
N PRO A 118 -16.54 -10.37 17.60
CA PRO A 118 -15.37 -11.24 17.71
C PRO A 118 -14.99 -11.99 16.43
N ASP A 119 -15.90 -12.08 15.46
CA ASP A 119 -15.74 -12.75 14.17
C ASP A 119 -16.08 -11.82 12.99
N ASN A 120 -15.90 -10.51 13.16
CA ASN A 120 -16.24 -9.54 12.12
C ASN A 120 -15.46 -9.77 10.81
N HIS A 121 -16.15 -9.59 9.68
CA HIS A 121 -15.60 -9.83 8.35
C HIS A 121 -14.97 -8.58 7.71
N TRP A 122 -14.74 -7.51 8.48
CA TRP A 122 -14.17 -6.28 7.97
C TRP A 122 -12.65 -6.36 7.98
N VAL A 123 -12.08 -6.04 6.84
CA VAL A 123 -10.64 -6.06 6.58
C VAL A 123 -10.19 -4.63 6.33
N ARG A 124 -9.19 -4.20 7.09
CA ARG A 124 -8.50 -2.94 6.80
C ARG A 124 -7.41 -3.20 5.77
N VAL A 125 -7.46 -2.48 4.66
CA VAL A 125 -6.54 -2.64 3.54
C VAL A 125 -5.70 -1.37 3.39
N SER A 126 -4.38 -1.53 3.43
CA SER A 126 -3.40 -0.50 3.10
C SER A 126 -2.72 -0.85 1.79
N VAL A 127 -2.68 0.10 0.87
CA VAL A 127 -2.11 -0.06 -0.46
C VAL A 127 -0.85 0.79 -0.55
N TYR A 128 0.25 0.19 -0.99
CA TYR A 128 1.55 0.83 -1.07
C TYR A 128 2.16 0.69 -2.47
N ALA A 129 2.68 1.78 -3.00
CA ALA A 129 3.31 1.87 -4.31
C ALA A 129 4.47 2.87 -4.28
N GLY A 130 5.17 3.02 -5.41
CA GLY A 130 6.23 4.02 -5.53
C GLY A 130 7.32 3.84 -4.46
N GLN A 131 7.69 4.92 -3.79
CA GLN A 131 8.65 4.92 -2.67
C GLN A 131 8.23 4.03 -1.49
N SER A 132 6.94 3.79 -1.29
CA SER A 132 6.43 2.93 -0.20
C SER A 132 6.24 1.46 -0.60
N TYR A 133 6.50 1.09 -1.85
CA TYR A 133 6.20 -0.23 -2.41
C TYR A 133 6.72 -1.38 -1.54
N ASN A 134 8.04 -1.44 -1.29
CA ASN A 134 8.70 -2.45 -0.47
C ASN A 134 8.15 -3.89 -0.67
N GLY A 135 7.89 -4.29 -1.92
CA GLY A 135 7.19 -5.54 -2.27
C GLY A 135 8.06 -6.79 -2.42
N ASP A 136 9.36 -6.73 -2.10
CA ASP A 136 10.21 -7.92 -2.11
C ASP A 136 10.00 -8.75 -0.82
N LEU A 137 8.93 -9.53 -0.84
CA LEU A 137 8.57 -10.41 0.29
C LEU A 137 9.55 -11.58 0.47
N THR A 138 10.27 -11.96 -0.58
CA THR A 138 11.25 -13.06 -0.49
C THR A 138 12.43 -12.61 0.34
N THR A 139 13.01 -11.46 0.01
CA THR A 139 14.08 -10.86 0.81
C THR A 139 13.60 -10.55 2.23
N ARG A 140 12.34 -10.12 2.42
CA ARG A 140 11.78 -9.90 3.77
C ARG A 140 11.76 -11.19 4.60
N LEU A 141 11.27 -12.29 4.04
CA LEU A 141 11.29 -13.58 4.72
C LEU A 141 12.72 -13.99 5.04
N ILE A 142 13.60 -13.92 4.06
CA ILE A 142 15.02 -14.28 4.20
C ILE A 142 15.71 -13.48 5.32
N ASN A 143 15.46 -12.17 5.43
CA ASN A 143 16.00 -11.33 6.50
C ASN A 143 15.43 -11.64 7.89
N SER A 144 14.28 -12.33 7.93
CA SER A 144 13.65 -12.85 9.15
C SER A 144 13.99 -14.31 9.45
N THR A 145 14.89 -14.95 8.69
CA THR A 145 15.37 -16.31 8.98
C THR A 145 16.87 -16.32 9.27
N LEU A 146 17.35 -17.42 9.85
CA LEU A 146 18.77 -17.62 10.17
C LEU A 146 19.68 -17.71 8.93
N GLU A 147 19.14 -17.89 7.74
CA GLU A 147 19.91 -18.23 6.54
C GLU A 147 20.80 -17.09 6.04
N THR A 148 20.50 -15.83 6.36
CA THR A 148 21.19 -14.68 5.73
C THR A 148 21.61 -13.54 6.62
N ARG A 149 21.28 -13.55 7.92
CA ARG A 149 21.79 -12.51 8.80
C ARG A 149 23.30 -12.71 9.02
N ILE A 150 24.08 -11.94 8.27
CA ILE A 150 25.52 -11.74 8.41
C ILE A 150 25.84 -10.94 9.68
N GLU A 151 24.83 -10.45 10.42
CA GLU A 151 24.99 -10.16 11.84
C GLU A 151 25.76 -11.32 12.45
N SER A 152 26.90 -11.04 13.08
CA SER A 152 27.66 -12.10 13.74
C SER A 152 26.67 -12.87 14.60
N LYS A 153 26.71 -14.22 14.59
CA LYS A 153 25.81 -15.03 15.43
C LYS A 153 25.76 -14.51 16.89
N GLN A 154 26.81 -13.83 17.32
CA GLN A 154 26.91 -13.05 18.54
C GLN A 154 25.84 -11.95 18.67
N ASN A 155 25.67 -11.05 17.69
CA ASN A 155 24.61 -10.04 17.72
C ASN A 155 23.21 -10.67 17.80
N LEU A 156 22.94 -11.73 17.03
CA LEU A 156 21.65 -12.42 17.12
C LEU A 156 21.40 -13.00 18.52
N LYS A 157 22.43 -13.61 19.12
CA LYS A 157 22.36 -14.09 20.50
C LYS A 157 22.17 -12.96 21.52
N GLU A 158 22.83 -11.82 21.35
CA GLU A 158 22.67 -10.65 22.22
C GLU A 158 21.22 -10.15 22.26
N PHE A 159 20.49 -10.30 21.15
CA PHE A 159 19.07 -9.97 21.05
C PHE A 159 18.15 -11.20 21.13
N ASN A 160 18.64 -12.32 21.66
CA ASN A 160 17.88 -13.58 21.82
C ASN A 160 17.15 -14.03 20.54
N TYR A 161 17.71 -13.71 19.37
CA TYR A 161 17.13 -14.01 18.06
C TYR A 161 15.75 -13.35 17.82
N MET A 162 15.53 -12.16 18.38
CA MET A 162 14.34 -11.34 18.08
C MET A 162 14.15 -11.13 16.56
N ASN A 163 12.91 -11.15 16.07
CA ASN A 163 12.52 -11.15 14.65
C ASN A 163 13.03 -12.33 13.81
N ILE A 164 13.54 -13.41 14.43
CA ILE A 164 13.96 -14.62 13.71
C ILE A 164 12.89 -15.68 13.80
N TYR A 165 12.59 -16.28 12.65
CA TYR A 165 11.61 -17.33 12.48
C TYR A 165 12.27 -18.59 11.94
N LEU A 166 11.80 -19.74 12.42
CA LEU A 166 12.24 -21.06 12.03
C LEU A 166 11.14 -21.74 11.19
N PRO A 167 11.47 -22.28 10.01
CA PRO A 167 10.49 -23.02 9.21
C PRO A 167 10.05 -24.28 9.95
N THR A 168 8.76 -24.60 9.87
CA THR A 168 8.22 -25.88 10.34
C THR A 168 7.86 -26.79 9.16
N SER A 169 7.56 -28.05 9.46
CA SER A 169 6.94 -29.00 8.52
C SER A 169 5.43 -28.77 8.36
N ASP A 170 4.84 -27.91 9.17
CA ASP A 170 3.39 -27.76 9.28
C ASP A 170 2.86 -26.80 8.22
N PHE A 171 1.70 -27.16 7.68
CA PHE A 171 0.96 -26.35 6.73
C PHE A 171 -0.45 -26.09 7.26
N GLU A 172 -0.84 -24.83 7.31
CA GLU A 172 -2.19 -24.41 7.69
C GLU A 172 -2.81 -23.68 6.48
N TYR A 173 -3.95 -24.16 5.99
CA TYR A 173 -4.66 -23.58 4.83
C TYR A 173 -3.80 -23.37 3.57
N GLY A 174 -2.80 -24.24 3.38
CA GLY A 174 -1.85 -24.17 2.27
C GLY A 174 -0.71 -23.17 2.44
N LEU A 175 -0.48 -22.67 3.66
CA LEU A 175 0.63 -21.80 4.04
C LEU A 175 1.63 -22.58 4.91
N GLN A 176 2.92 -22.49 4.59
CA GLN A 176 3.97 -23.06 5.45
C GLN A 176 4.06 -22.22 6.73
N LYS A 177 4.00 -22.87 7.89
CA LYS A 177 4.13 -22.20 9.18
C LYS A 177 5.60 -22.01 9.56
N TYR A 178 5.89 -20.84 10.10
CA TYR A 178 7.16 -20.42 10.66
C TYR A 178 6.91 -19.92 12.07
N VAL A 179 7.70 -20.42 13.02
CA VAL A 179 7.57 -20.08 14.44
C VAL A 179 8.72 -19.18 14.88
N PRO A 180 8.51 -18.25 15.82
CA PRO A 180 9.58 -17.43 16.37
C PRO A 180 10.66 -18.31 17.02
N HIS A 181 11.91 -17.83 17.02
CA HIS A 181 13.02 -18.54 17.63
C HIS A 181 12.78 -18.78 19.13
N PRO A 182 13.03 -20.00 19.66
CA PRO A 182 12.67 -20.35 21.04
C PRO A 182 13.34 -19.46 22.10
N GLU A 183 14.61 -19.06 21.89
CA GLU A 183 15.28 -18.12 22.80
C GLU A 183 14.55 -16.77 22.91
N TRP A 184 13.93 -16.30 21.82
CA TRP A 184 13.14 -15.07 21.85
C TRP A 184 11.82 -15.29 22.57
N VAL A 185 11.17 -16.44 22.34
CA VAL A 185 9.92 -16.81 23.04
C VAL A 185 10.14 -16.88 24.55
N ASP A 186 11.23 -17.50 25.00
CA ASP A 186 11.57 -17.62 26.42
C ASP A 186 11.88 -16.25 27.05
N GLU A 187 12.68 -15.41 26.37
CA GLU A 187 13.01 -14.06 26.84
C GLU A 187 11.77 -13.18 26.87
N ASN A 188 10.95 -13.20 25.82
CA ASN A 188 9.70 -12.43 25.76
C ASN A 188 8.77 -12.84 26.91
N THR A 189 8.54 -14.13 27.11
CA THR A 189 7.73 -14.67 28.22
C THR A 189 8.27 -14.22 29.58
N ARG A 190 9.60 -14.19 29.76
CA ARG A 190 10.25 -13.70 30.99
C ARG A 190 10.02 -12.20 31.20
N LEU A 191 10.09 -11.39 30.15
CA LEU A 191 9.86 -9.94 30.20
C LEU A 191 8.39 -9.64 30.55
N MET A 192 7.45 -10.38 29.96
CA MET A 192 6.02 -10.31 30.27
C MET A 192 5.75 -10.51 31.77
N ARG A 193 6.25 -11.60 32.36
CA ARG A 193 6.03 -11.92 33.78
C ARG A 193 6.55 -10.85 34.75
N LYS A 194 7.55 -10.07 34.33
CA LYS A 194 8.17 -9.05 35.20
C LYS A 194 7.50 -7.67 35.07
N ASN A 195 6.54 -7.48 34.17
CA ASN A 195 6.00 -6.15 33.82
C ASN A 195 7.10 -5.12 33.46
N ILE A 196 8.27 -5.60 33.00
CA ILE A 196 9.43 -4.75 32.63
C ILE A 196 9.34 -4.30 31.16
N SER A 197 8.42 -4.89 30.39
CA SER A 197 8.19 -4.53 29.00
C SER A 197 7.45 -3.20 28.87
N THR A 198 7.95 -2.35 27.97
CA THR A 198 7.17 -1.22 27.46
C THR A 198 6.08 -1.77 26.53
N PRO A 199 4.91 -1.11 26.40
CA PRO A 199 3.79 -1.65 25.63
C PRO A 199 4.07 -1.95 24.14
N LYS A 200 5.20 -1.49 23.60
CA LYS A 200 5.64 -1.76 22.21
C LYS A 200 6.55 -2.98 22.03
N SER A 201 7.10 -3.56 23.09
CA SER A 201 7.97 -4.75 23.02
C SER A 201 7.24 -6.07 23.28
N LEU A 202 5.90 -6.03 23.37
CA LEU A 202 5.07 -7.15 23.81
C LEU A 202 4.70 -8.19 22.72
N TYR A 203 4.98 -7.95 21.43
CA TYR A 203 4.34 -8.72 20.34
C TYR A 203 5.25 -8.98 19.13
N ASP A 204 6.35 -9.73 19.30
CA ASP A 204 7.09 -10.25 18.13
C ASP A 204 7.36 -11.75 18.28
N ILE A 205 6.41 -12.45 18.90
CA ILE A 205 6.35 -13.92 18.93
C ILE A 205 5.18 -14.41 18.07
N ASP A 206 4.86 -13.64 17.04
CA ASP A 206 3.77 -13.91 16.12
C ASP A 206 4.03 -15.19 15.34
N ASP A 207 2.97 -15.90 14.96
CA ASP A 207 3.09 -16.97 13.98
C ASP A 207 3.26 -16.32 12.60
N LEU A 208 4.21 -16.83 11.80
CA LEU A 208 4.39 -16.40 10.41
C LEU A 208 3.93 -17.52 9.47
N TYR A 209 3.08 -17.17 8.52
CA TYR A 209 2.57 -18.07 7.51
C TYR A 209 3.02 -17.60 6.12
N VAL A 210 3.52 -18.53 5.31
CA VAL A 210 4.18 -18.20 4.05
C VAL A 210 3.59 -19.00 2.89
N GLN A 211 3.21 -18.29 1.82
CA GLN A 211 2.99 -18.91 0.52
C GLN A 211 4.19 -18.65 -0.39
N LYS A 212 4.73 -19.71 -0.99
CA LYS A 212 5.74 -19.63 -2.05
C LYS A 212 5.18 -20.17 -3.37
N ASP A 213 5.71 -19.68 -4.48
CA ASP A 213 5.51 -20.31 -5.78
C ASP A 213 6.40 -21.56 -5.95
N SER A 214 6.28 -22.24 -7.09
CA SER A 214 7.08 -23.43 -7.40
C SER A 214 8.58 -23.18 -7.54
N LYS A 215 9.00 -21.91 -7.64
CA LYS A 215 10.41 -21.48 -7.73
C LYS A 215 10.93 -20.96 -6.39
N GLY A 216 10.11 -20.99 -5.34
CA GLY A 216 10.47 -20.50 -4.01
C GLY A 216 10.28 -18.99 -3.81
N LYS A 217 9.73 -18.24 -4.78
CA LYS A 217 9.39 -16.82 -4.60
C LYS A 217 8.23 -16.72 -3.61
N VAL A 218 8.40 -15.90 -2.57
CA VAL A 218 7.34 -15.61 -1.61
C VAL A 218 6.28 -14.73 -2.27
N LEU A 219 5.05 -15.21 -2.29
CA LEU A 219 3.89 -14.51 -2.84
C LEU A 219 3.06 -13.82 -1.75
N THR A 220 3.00 -14.45 -0.57
CA THR A 220 2.17 -14.02 0.55
C THR A 220 2.92 -14.26 1.85
N LEU A 221 2.94 -13.27 2.73
CA LEU A 221 3.34 -13.40 4.14
C LEU A 221 2.14 -13.05 5.00
N ILE A 222 1.86 -13.82 6.05
CA ILE A 222 0.82 -13.50 7.02
C ILE A 222 1.42 -13.61 8.41
N LYS A 223 1.45 -12.51 9.15
CA LYS A 223 1.81 -12.52 10.57
C LYS A 223 0.54 -12.49 11.39
N CYS A 224 0.40 -13.41 12.33
CA CYS A 224 -0.74 -13.44 13.24
C CYS A 224 -0.26 -13.24 14.67
N GLU A 225 -0.72 -12.15 15.28
CA GLU A 225 -0.36 -11.73 16.62
C GLU A 225 -0.49 -12.87 17.61
N HIS A 226 0.45 -12.98 18.55
CA HIS A 226 0.27 -13.85 19.70
C HIS A 226 -0.69 -13.20 20.71
N SER A 227 -1.66 -13.97 21.22
CA SER A 227 -2.54 -13.52 22.29
C SER A 227 -3.05 -14.70 23.11
N GLU A 228 -3.19 -14.51 24.42
CA GLU A 228 -3.90 -15.43 25.32
C GLU A 228 -5.41 -15.51 25.02
N TYR A 229 -5.94 -14.56 24.25
CA TYR A 229 -7.32 -14.51 23.79
C TYR A 229 -7.36 -14.73 22.28
N PRO A 230 -7.53 -15.97 21.79
CA PRO A 230 -7.44 -16.30 20.37
C PRO A 230 -8.37 -15.49 19.47
N LEU A 231 -9.58 -15.16 19.94
CA LEU A 231 -10.57 -14.37 19.20
C LEU A 231 -10.17 -12.90 19.03
N ALA A 232 -9.25 -12.39 19.84
CA ALA A 232 -8.72 -11.04 19.70
C ALA A 232 -7.48 -10.96 18.80
N ARG A 233 -6.90 -12.10 18.39
CA ARG A 233 -5.69 -12.14 17.56
C ARG A 233 -5.99 -11.52 16.19
N ILE A 234 -5.13 -10.63 15.76
CA ILE A 234 -5.16 -10.01 14.44
C ILE A 234 -4.09 -10.65 13.57
N CYS A 235 -4.40 -10.83 12.30
CA CYS A 235 -3.45 -11.20 11.27
C CYS A 235 -3.25 -10.04 10.29
N GLU A 236 -2.00 -9.79 9.91
CA GLU A 236 -1.62 -8.92 8.82
C GLU A 236 -1.09 -9.77 7.66
N GLN A 237 -1.81 -9.74 6.54
CA GLN A 237 -1.43 -10.38 5.29
C GLN A 237 -0.80 -9.38 4.34
N GLU A 238 0.42 -9.65 3.90
CA GLU A 238 1.13 -8.90 2.87
C GLU A 238 1.24 -9.69 1.56
N PHE A 239 0.96 -9.03 0.45
CA PHE A 239 1.10 -9.59 -0.89
C PHE A 239 1.31 -8.51 -1.95
N VAL A 240 1.73 -8.91 -3.15
CA VAL A 240 1.97 -7.99 -4.27
C VAL A 240 1.03 -8.27 -5.45
N LEU A 241 0.77 -7.23 -6.24
CA LEU A 241 -0.05 -7.31 -7.47
C LEU A 241 0.80 -7.40 -8.75
N GLU A 242 2.05 -7.85 -8.64
CA GLU A 242 2.92 -8.05 -9.79
C GLU A 242 2.52 -9.29 -10.62
N PRO A 243 2.68 -9.26 -11.95
CA PRO A 243 3.26 -8.18 -12.75
C PRO A 243 2.27 -7.08 -13.17
N GLU A 244 0.99 -7.18 -12.83
CA GLU A 244 -0.05 -6.27 -13.33
C GLU A 244 0.14 -4.83 -12.86
N MET A 245 0.56 -4.65 -11.60
CA MET A 245 0.82 -3.39 -10.94
C MET A 245 1.95 -3.54 -9.92
N LYS A 246 2.87 -2.57 -9.86
CA LYS A 246 3.91 -2.52 -8.82
C LYS A 246 3.34 -1.97 -7.51
N VAL A 247 2.47 -2.76 -6.89
CA VAL A 247 1.70 -2.44 -5.67
C VAL A 247 1.87 -3.58 -4.67
N ARG A 248 2.13 -3.22 -3.41
CA ARG A 248 2.04 -4.11 -2.25
C ARG A 248 0.76 -3.77 -1.48
N ILE A 249 0.04 -4.80 -1.05
CA ILE A 249 -1.12 -4.68 -0.19
C ILE A 249 -0.80 -5.27 1.17
N SER A 250 -1.20 -4.58 2.24
CA SER A 250 -1.34 -5.11 3.60
C SER A 250 -2.82 -5.19 3.93
N ALA A 251 -3.31 -6.36 4.32
CA ALA A 251 -4.68 -6.63 4.70
C ALA A 251 -4.72 -7.13 6.15
N VAL A 252 -5.40 -6.39 7.02
CA VAL A 252 -5.48 -6.66 8.46
C VAL A 252 -6.88 -7.20 8.79
N PHE A 253 -6.95 -8.38 9.39
CA PHE A 253 -8.19 -9.09 9.69
C PHE A 253 -8.06 -9.96 10.95
N GLN A 254 -9.17 -10.43 11.52
CA GLN A 254 -9.14 -11.30 12.70
C GLN A 254 -8.66 -12.71 12.34
N SER A 255 -7.83 -13.32 13.21
CA SER A 255 -7.19 -14.62 12.95
C SER A 255 -8.15 -15.79 12.68
N VAL A 256 -9.40 -15.69 13.17
CA VAL A 256 -10.47 -16.66 12.87
C VAL A 256 -10.74 -16.79 11.36
N HIS A 257 -10.41 -15.75 10.59
CA HIS A 257 -10.57 -15.70 9.13
C HIS A 257 -9.28 -16.06 8.37
N LEU A 258 -8.25 -16.60 9.05
CA LEU A 258 -7.02 -17.04 8.41
C LEU A 258 -7.31 -18.06 7.30
N GLN A 259 -8.30 -18.93 7.46
CA GLN A 259 -8.70 -19.89 6.42
C GLN A 259 -9.15 -19.22 5.11
N ASP A 260 -9.65 -17.99 5.17
CA ASP A 260 -10.17 -17.23 4.05
C ASP A 260 -9.13 -16.27 3.42
N TRP A 261 -7.86 -16.40 3.80
CA TRP A 261 -6.77 -15.50 3.36
C TRP A 261 -6.71 -15.29 1.84
N LYS A 262 -7.03 -16.32 1.03
CA LYS A 262 -7.09 -16.21 -0.43
C LYS A 262 -8.26 -15.36 -0.91
N VAL A 263 -9.42 -15.49 -0.27
CA VAL A 263 -10.63 -14.71 -0.60
C VAL A 263 -10.41 -13.25 -0.25
N ILE A 264 -9.85 -12.98 0.93
CA ILE A 264 -9.44 -11.63 1.36
C ILE A 264 -8.51 -10.99 0.32
N GLN A 265 -7.48 -11.72 -0.10
CA GLN A 265 -6.55 -11.30 -1.15
C GLN A 265 -7.23 -10.97 -2.48
N GLN A 266 -8.09 -11.87 -2.96
CA GLN A 266 -8.81 -11.69 -4.22
C GLN A 266 -9.73 -10.49 -4.17
N GLN A 267 -10.41 -10.28 -3.05
CA GLN A 267 -11.35 -9.18 -2.91
C GLN A 267 -10.62 -7.83 -2.81
N ALA A 268 -9.51 -7.76 -2.07
CA ALA A 268 -8.67 -6.57 -2.01
C ALA A 268 -8.08 -6.23 -3.39
N LYS A 269 -7.58 -7.26 -4.11
CA LYS A 269 -7.12 -7.11 -5.50
C LYS A 269 -8.23 -6.54 -6.40
N LYS A 270 -9.46 -7.07 -6.31
CA LYS A 270 -10.60 -6.61 -7.11
C LYS A 270 -10.94 -5.15 -6.84
N VAL A 271 -10.96 -4.72 -5.57
CA VAL A 271 -11.21 -3.31 -5.22
C VAL A 271 -10.13 -2.41 -5.81
N VAL A 272 -8.84 -2.73 -5.60
CA VAL A 272 -7.73 -1.93 -6.12
C VAL A 272 -7.74 -1.84 -7.65
N GLN A 273 -8.02 -2.95 -8.33
CA GLN A 273 -8.13 -2.98 -9.79
C GLN A 273 -9.32 -2.18 -10.31
N GLY A 274 -10.39 -2.06 -9.52
CA GLY A 274 -11.57 -1.24 -9.84
C GLY A 274 -11.27 0.26 -9.98
N PHE A 275 -10.14 0.73 -9.44
CA PHE A 275 -9.72 2.13 -9.58
C PHE A 275 -9.03 2.44 -10.91
N ILE A 276 -8.60 1.42 -11.66
CA ILE A 276 -7.83 1.61 -12.90
C ILE A 276 -8.71 2.28 -13.95
N VAL A 277 -8.14 3.31 -14.58
CA VAL A 277 -8.78 4.02 -15.69
C VAL A 277 -8.39 3.35 -17.02
N GLU A 278 -9.39 2.97 -17.81
CA GLU A 278 -9.15 2.48 -19.16
C GLU A 278 -8.73 3.61 -20.12
N PRO A 279 -7.88 3.33 -21.14
CA PRO A 279 -7.29 4.38 -21.97
C PRO A 279 -8.24 5.27 -22.75
N LYS A 280 -9.47 4.82 -22.98
CA LYS A 280 -10.49 5.61 -23.69
C LYS A 280 -11.00 6.80 -22.86
N ASN A 281 -10.65 6.88 -21.58
CA ASN A 281 -11.11 7.90 -20.63
C ASN A 281 -10.02 8.90 -20.21
N PHE A 282 -8.84 8.89 -20.84
CA PHE A 282 -7.76 9.84 -20.51
C PHE A 282 -8.03 11.27 -20.98
N ASN A 283 -8.77 11.39 -22.07
CA ASN A 283 -9.28 12.65 -22.55
C ASN A 283 -10.67 12.78 -21.94
N GLY A 284 -10.75 13.33 -20.72
CA GLY A 284 -12.02 13.80 -20.20
C GLY A 284 -12.70 14.63 -21.30
N VAL A 285 -13.97 14.35 -21.56
CA VAL A 285 -14.83 15.32 -22.25
C VAL A 285 -14.80 16.62 -21.45
#